data_AF-A0A2V8GIP0-F1
#
_entry.id   AF-A0A2V8GIP0-F1
#
_cell.length_a   1.000
_cell.length_b   1.000
_cell.length_c   1.000
_cell.angle_alpha   90.00
_cell.angle_beta   90.00
_cell.angle_gamma   90.00
#
_symmetry.space_group_name_H-M   'P 1'
#
loop_
_entity.id
_entity.type
_entity.pdbx_description
1 polymer ?
#
loop_
_entity_poly.entity_id
_entity_poly.type
_entity_poly.pdbx_seq_one_letter_code
_entity_poly.pdbx_strand_id
1 'polypeptide(L)'
;MKTAGFLIGVGAVCAMSIAAAQAPGPKKVEIVSVTGCLKEATPNNWTLVNATDPVASIANAPSPKEIPAVAPAGDNEFKLIGVSEFNLPAHKDHAVIVKGLFIKATPPAASRVNITSVTDVAASCPPRPAK
;
A
#
# COMPACT_ATOMS: atom_id res chain seq x y z
N MET A 1 57.13 7.65 -60.59
CA MET A 1 57.20 6.57 -59.58
C MET A 1 57.30 7.20 -58.20
N LYS A 2 56.22 7.15 -57.40
CA LYS A 2 56.23 7.41 -55.94
C LYS A 2 54.97 6.79 -55.32
N THR A 3 55.20 5.60 -54.78
CA THR A 3 54.61 4.86 -53.66
C THR A 3 53.30 5.37 -53.02
N ALA A 4 52.30 4.50 -53.01
CA ALA A 4 51.07 4.60 -52.23
C ALA A 4 51.36 4.38 -50.73
N GLY A 5 50.89 5.31 -49.88
CA GLY A 5 50.95 5.21 -48.42
C GLY A 5 49.68 4.59 -47.86
N PHE A 6 49.83 3.46 -47.17
CA PHE A 6 48.78 2.74 -46.45
C PHE A 6 48.59 3.40 -45.08
N LEU A 7 47.43 4.02 -44.82
CA LEU A 7 47.05 4.52 -43.49
C LEU A 7 46.37 3.40 -42.70
N ILE A 8 47.06 2.89 -41.68
CA ILE A 8 46.52 1.98 -40.68
C ILE A 8 45.68 2.83 -39.71
N GLY A 9 44.35 2.75 -39.83
CA GLY A 9 43.43 3.32 -38.86
C GLY A 9 43.38 2.46 -37.59
N VAL A 10 43.90 2.97 -36.48
CA VAL A 10 43.71 2.37 -35.16
C VAL A 10 42.27 2.63 -34.74
N GLY A 11 41.41 1.63 -34.94
CA GLY A 11 40.04 1.65 -34.43
C GLY A 11 40.03 1.49 -32.92
N ALA A 12 39.69 2.56 -32.19
CA ALA A 12 39.44 2.50 -30.76
C ALA A 12 38.17 1.66 -30.49
N VAL A 13 38.35 0.44 -29.99
CA VAL A 13 37.25 -0.41 -29.54
C VAL A 13 36.78 0.14 -28.19
N CYS A 14 35.69 0.91 -28.17
CA CYS A 14 34.98 1.26 -26.95
C CYS A 14 34.39 -0.02 -26.35
N ALA A 15 35.00 -0.53 -25.28
CA ALA A 15 34.43 -1.57 -24.45
C ALA A 15 33.15 -1.03 -23.77
N MET A 16 31.99 -1.36 -24.33
CA MET A 16 30.70 -1.08 -23.68
C MET A 16 30.52 -2.08 -22.54
N SER A 17 30.85 -1.65 -21.33
CA SER A 17 30.49 -2.38 -20.11
C SER A 17 28.97 -2.36 -19.95
N ILE A 18 28.30 -3.46 -20.29
CA ILE A 18 26.89 -3.66 -19.98
C ILE A 18 26.80 -3.91 -18.47
N ALA A 19 26.60 -2.85 -17.69
CA ALA A 19 26.21 -2.99 -16.30
C ALA A 19 24.80 -3.59 -16.29
N ALA A 20 24.70 -4.90 -16.03
CA ALA A 20 23.43 -5.54 -15.75
C ALA A 20 22.86 -4.90 -14.48
N ALA A 21 21.86 -4.02 -14.63
CA ALA A 21 21.13 -3.45 -13.52
C ALA A 21 20.47 -4.60 -12.76
N GLN A 22 21.02 -4.92 -11.58
CA GLN A 22 20.39 -5.87 -10.67
C GLN A 22 19.01 -5.30 -10.31
N ALA A 23 17.94 -6.04 -10.63
CA ALA A 23 16.61 -5.66 -10.20
C ALA A 23 16.61 -5.53 -8.66
N PRO A 24 15.99 -4.48 -8.10
CA PRO A 24 15.90 -4.35 -6.65
C PRO A 24 15.34 -5.63 -6.05
N GLY A 25 15.97 -6.14 -4.99
CA GLY A 25 15.47 -7.30 -4.26
C GLY A 25 14.01 -7.11 -3.80
N PRO A 26 13.28 -8.20 -3.51
CA PRO A 26 11.86 -8.12 -3.16
C PRO A 26 11.66 -7.17 -1.97
N LYS A 27 10.83 -6.13 -2.18
CA LYS A 27 10.48 -5.20 -1.11
C LYS A 27 9.69 -5.97 -0.04
N LYS A 28 10.16 -5.94 1.21
CA LYS A 28 9.38 -6.47 2.33
C LYS A 28 8.05 -5.74 2.40
N VAL A 29 6.95 -6.49 2.41
CA VAL A 29 5.61 -5.96 2.64
C VAL A 29 5.37 -5.94 4.14
N GLU A 30 5.07 -4.76 4.67
CA GLU A 30 4.87 -4.54 6.10
C GLU A 30 3.42 -4.84 6.50
N ILE A 31 3.22 -5.45 7.67
CA ILE A 31 1.89 -5.51 8.29
C ILE A 31 1.66 -4.19 9.00
N VAL A 32 0.51 -3.57 8.74
CA VAL A 32 0.13 -2.31 9.37
C VAL A 32 -1.22 -2.45 10.06
N SER A 33 -1.49 -1.53 10.97
CA SER A 33 -2.78 -1.27 11.58
C SER A 33 -3.27 0.08 11.10
N VAL A 34 -4.51 0.14 10.63
CA VAL A 34 -5.15 1.36 10.14
C VAL A 34 -6.58 1.39 10.65
N THR A 35 -7.01 2.54 11.17
CA THR A 35 -8.40 2.70 11.61
C THR A 35 -9.09 3.69 10.68
N GLY A 36 -10.33 3.41 10.31
CA GLY A 36 -11.10 4.31 9.47
C GLY A 36 -12.51 3.81 9.23
N CYS A 37 -13.16 4.43 8.26
CA CYS A 37 -14.55 4.19 7.90
C CYS A 37 -14.67 3.16 6.80
N LEU A 38 -15.35 2.05 7.07
CA LEU A 38 -15.56 1.02 6.07
C LEU A 38 -16.70 1.43 5.13
N LYS A 39 -16.39 1.53 3.84
CA LYS A 39 -17.34 1.87 2.78
C LYS A 39 -17.26 0.85 1.66
N GLU A 40 -18.40 0.62 1.03
CA GLU A 40 -18.50 -0.10 -0.23
C GLU A 40 -18.58 0.92 -1.36
N ALA A 41 -17.53 1.04 -2.16
CA ALA A 41 -17.45 2.02 -3.25
C ALA A 41 -18.27 1.59 -4.46
N THR A 42 -18.17 0.30 -4.82
CA THR A 42 -19.02 -0.40 -5.80
C THR A 42 -19.26 -1.81 -5.27
N PRO A 43 -20.21 -2.60 -5.81
CA PRO A 43 -20.50 -3.93 -5.30
C PRO A 43 -19.22 -4.76 -5.09
N ASN A 44 -19.02 -5.24 -3.85
CA ASN A 44 -17.84 -6.01 -3.40
C ASN A 44 -16.48 -5.30 -3.49
N ASN A 45 -16.42 -3.99 -3.77
CA ASN A 45 -15.21 -3.19 -3.70
C ASN A 45 -15.24 -2.32 -2.44
N TRP A 46 -14.40 -2.70 -1.48
CA TRP A 46 -14.36 -2.09 -0.16
C TRP A 46 -13.20 -1.11 -0.03
N THR A 47 -13.48 0.01 0.62
CA THR A 47 -12.49 1.05 0.93
C THR A 47 -12.57 1.42 2.40
N LEU A 48 -11.41 1.72 2.98
CA LEU A 48 -11.31 2.39 4.25
C LEU A 48 -11.09 3.87 3.95
N VAL A 49 -12.07 4.71 4.25
CA VAL A 49 -12.00 6.17 4.06
C VAL A 49 -11.79 6.86 5.39
N ASN A 50 -11.41 8.14 5.36
CA ASN A 50 -11.08 8.92 6.55
C ASN A 50 -10.11 8.15 7.48
N ALA A 51 -9.16 7.43 6.89
CA ALA A 51 -8.33 6.47 7.57
C ALA A 51 -7.10 7.15 8.18
N THR A 52 -6.65 6.65 9.33
CA THR A 52 -5.40 7.07 9.96
C THR A 52 -4.19 6.76 9.09
N ASP A 53 -3.04 7.29 9.47
CA ASP A 53 -1.78 6.80 8.91
C ASP A 53 -1.58 5.31 9.27
N PRO A 54 -0.95 4.53 8.36
CA PRO A 54 -0.64 3.13 8.64
C PRO A 54 0.44 3.03 9.71
N VAL A 55 0.14 2.32 10.80
CA VAL A 55 1.08 2.08 11.89
C VAL A 55 1.62 0.67 11.81
N ALA A 56 2.95 0.51 11.84
CA ALA A 56 3.62 -0.79 11.83
C ALA A 56 3.02 -1.75 12.87
N SER A 57 2.78 -3.00 12.49
CA SER A 57 2.32 -4.04 13.41
C SER A 57 3.04 -5.36 13.17
N ILE A 58 3.18 -6.14 14.24
CA ILE A 58 3.75 -7.49 14.22
C ILE A 58 2.69 -8.59 14.35
N ALA A 59 1.41 -8.21 14.50
CA ALA A 59 0.30 -9.13 14.73
C ALA A 59 -0.75 -9.01 13.63
N ASN A 60 -1.40 -10.13 13.28
CA ASN A 60 -2.44 -10.18 12.26
C ASN A 60 -3.79 -9.63 12.74
N ALA A 61 -4.00 -9.57 14.05
CA ALA A 61 -5.21 -9.04 14.69
C ALA A 61 -4.86 -7.98 15.75
N PRO A 62 -5.74 -7.01 16.01
CA PRO A 62 -5.56 -6.10 17.14
C PRO A 62 -5.80 -6.84 18.47
N SER A 63 -4.96 -6.54 19.45
CA SER A 63 -5.27 -6.82 20.85
C SER A 63 -6.31 -5.80 21.36
N PRO A 64 -7.05 -6.10 22.44
CA PRO A 64 -8.05 -5.16 22.98
C PRO A 64 -7.50 -3.77 23.32
N LYS A 65 -6.21 -3.67 23.63
CA LYS A 65 -5.54 -2.39 23.95
C LYS A 65 -5.24 -1.54 22.71
N GLU A 66 -5.20 -2.15 21.53
CA GLU A 66 -4.97 -1.47 20.25
C GLU A 66 -6.26 -0.94 19.63
N ILE A 67 -7.42 -1.40 20.09
CA ILE A 67 -8.72 -0.93 19.62
C ILE A 67 -8.99 0.44 20.25
N PRO A 68 -9.04 1.53 19.48
CA PRO A 68 -9.31 2.85 20.03
C PRO A 68 -10.74 2.90 20.58
N ALA A 69 -10.94 3.66 21.67
CA ALA A 69 -12.25 3.80 22.30
C ALA A 69 -13.23 4.66 21.46
N VAL A 70 -12.70 5.47 20.55
CA VAL A 70 -13.45 6.33 19.65
C VAL A 70 -12.85 6.24 18.25
N ALA A 71 -13.68 6.39 17.23
CA ALA A 71 -13.21 6.43 15.85
C ALA A 71 -12.28 7.63 15.64
N PRO A 72 -11.00 7.41 15.29
CA PRO A 72 -10.10 8.51 14.95
C PRO A 72 -10.51 9.16 13.63
N ALA A 73 -10.23 10.45 13.51
CA ALA A 73 -10.28 11.14 12.23
C ALA A 73 -8.94 10.95 11.51
N GLY A 74 -9.00 10.62 10.23
CA GLY A 74 -7.85 10.60 9.35
C GLY A 74 -8.21 11.06 7.94
N ASP A 75 -7.20 11.25 7.11
CA ASP A 75 -7.35 11.82 5.76
C ASP A 75 -6.96 10.84 4.65
N ASN A 76 -6.56 9.62 5.01
CA ASN A 76 -6.16 8.60 4.06
C ASN A 76 -7.36 7.83 3.51
N GLU A 77 -7.13 7.20 2.36
CA GLU A 77 -8.03 6.23 1.75
C GLU A 77 -7.23 5.00 1.31
N PHE A 78 -7.76 3.82 1.60
CA PHE A 78 -7.16 2.56 1.21
C PHE A 78 -8.19 1.64 0.59
N LYS A 79 -7.89 1.09 -0.59
CA LYS A 79 -8.65 -0.03 -1.12
C LYS A 79 -8.30 -1.31 -0.36
N LEU A 80 -9.32 -2.02 0.10
CA LEU A 80 -9.18 -3.30 0.77
C LEU A 80 -9.19 -4.44 -0.26
N ILE A 81 -8.30 -5.40 -0.09
CA ILE A 81 -8.22 -6.62 -0.90
C ILE A 81 -8.13 -7.84 0.04
N GLY A 82 -8.42 -9.04 -0.49
CA GLY A 82 -8.50 -10.25 0.33
C GLY A 82 -9.74 -10.29 1.25
N VAL A 83 -10.86 -9.70 0.81
CA VAL A 83 -11.99 -9.36 1.67
C VAL A 83 -13.00 -10.49 1.93
N SER A 84 -12.93 -11.61 1.20
CA SER A 84 -13.96 -12.67 1.22
C SER A 84 -14.17 -13.30 2.60
N GLU A 85 -13.13 -13.38 3.42
CA GLU A 85 -13.16 -14.10 4.70
C GLU A 85 -13.66 -13.27 5.89
N PHE A 86 -13.97 -11.98 5.67
CA PHE A 86 -14.12 -11.01 6.76
C PHE A 86 -15.52 -10.42 6.91
N ASN A 87 -16.50 -10.92 6.13
CA ASN A 87 -17.90 -10.49 6.20
C ASN A 87 -18.09 -8.95 6.27
N LEU A 88 -17.34 -8.22 5.44
CA LEU A 88 -17.38 -6.75 5.41
C LEU A 88 -18.78 -6.12 5.28
N PRO A 89 -19.78 -6.75 4.60
CA PRO A 89 -21.15 -6.26 4.64
C PRO A 89 -21.72 -6.03 6.04
N ALA A 90 -21.34 -6.84 7.05
CA ALA A 90 -21.83 -6.68 8.42
C ALA A 90 -21.23 -5.48 9.16
N HIS A 91 -20.16 -4.89 8.63
CA HIS A 91 -19.43 -3.75 9.20
C HIS A 91 -19.58 -2.48 8.33
N LYS A 92 -20.47 -2.51 7.34
CA LYS A 92 -20.66 -1.39 6.42
C LYS A 92 -21.05 -0.13 7.19
N ASP A 93 -20.39 0.98 6.86
CA ASP A 93 -20.58 2.29 7.50
C ASP A 93 -20.14 2.40 8.98
N HIS A 94 -19.53 1.34 9.54
CA HIS A 94 -18.86 1.38 10.84
C HIS A 94 -17.47 1.99 10.74
N ALA A 95 -16.98 2.49 11.87
CA ALA A 95 -15.56 2.69 12.07
C ALA A 95 -14.94 1.36 12.48
N VAL A 96 -13.88 0.94 11.79
CA VAL A 96 -13.19 -0.32 12.03
C VAL A 96 -11.69 -0.11 12.11
N ILE A 97 -11.03 -0.93 12.91
CA ILE A 97 -9.59 -1.14 12.85
C ILE A 97 -9.31 -2.34 11.94
N VAL A 98 -8.44 -2.14 10.96
CA VAL A 98 -8.01 -3.14 9.99
C VAL A 98 -6.53 -3.37 10.18
N LYS A 99 -6.12 -4.63 10.35
CA LYS A 99 -4.73 -5.02 10.15
C LYS A 99 -4.57 -5.71 8.80
N GLY A 100 -3.41 -5.56 8.20
CA GLY A 100 -3.13 -6.19 6.92
C GLY A 100 -1.79 -5.82 6.32
N LEU A 101 -1.46 -6.47 5.21
CA LEU A 101 -0.25 -6.20 4.45
C LEU A 101 -0.41 -4.89 3.66
N PHE A 102 0.47 -3.93 3.92
CA PHE A 102 0.45 -2.62 3.30
C PHE A 102 1.16 -2.61 1.95
N ILE A 103 0.39 -2.38 0.89
CA ILE A 103 0.91 -2.31 -0.47
C ILE A 103 0.95 -0.84 -0.87
N LYS A 104 2.10 -0.20 -0.61
CA LYS A 104 2.35 1.20 -0.95
C LYS A 104 2.37 1.41 -2.46
N ALA A 105 1.69 2.46 -2.92
CA ALA A 105 1.68 2.87 -4.32
C ALA A 105 2.12 4.33 -4.49
N THR A 106 2.43 4.70 -5.73
CA THR A 106 2.65 6.08 -6.16
C THR A 106 1.66 6.35 -7.30
N PRO A 107 0.70 7.28 -7.13
CA PRO A 107 0.50 8.18 -5.99
C PRO A 107 0.03 7.46 -4.71
N PRO A 108 0.24 8.06 -3.51
CA PRO A 108 -0.12 7.43 -2.23
C PRO A 108 -1.59 7.00 -2.13
N ALA A 109 -2.51 7.74 -2.76
CA ALA A 109 -3.94 7.42 -2.81
C ALA A 109 -4.28 6.09 -3.50
N ALA A 110 -3.35 5.50 -4.27
CA ALA A 110 -3.52 4.18 -4.86
C ALA A 110 -3.05 3.03 -3.96
N SER A 111 -2.64 3.32 -2.71
CA SER A 111 -2.17 2.31 -1.76
C SER A 111 -3.32 1.39 -1.33
N ARG A 112 -2.98 0.13 -1.03
CA ARG A 112 -3.95 -0.93 -0.71
C ARG A 112 -3.57 -1.63 0.58
N VAL A 113 -4.56 -2.24 1.23
CA VAL A 113 -4.34 -3.12 2.38
C VAL A 113 -4.93 -4.49 2.05
N ASN A 114 -4.09 -5.53 2.04
CA ASN A 114 -4.57 -6.91 2.02
C ASN A 114 -4.89 -7.32 3.45
N ILE A 115 -6.18 -7.45 3.75
CA ILE A 115 -6.63 -7.51 5.13
C ILE A 115 -6.35 -8.88 5.77
N THR A 116 -5.97 -8.86 7.04
CA THR A 116 -5.76 -10.04 7.87
C THR A 116 -6.70 -10.05 9.08
N SER A 117 -7.30 -8.91 9.40
CA SER A 117 -8.39 -8.79 10.37
C SER A 117 -9.20 -7.52 10.14
N VAL A 118 -10.43 -7.54 10.64
CA VAL A 118 -11.32 -6.38 10.80
C VAL A 118 -11.91 -6.47 12.20
N THR A 119 -11.99 -5.35 12.91
CA THR A 119 -12.63 -5.29 14.23
C THR A 119 -13.36 -3.97 14.36
N ASP A 120 -14.59 -4.01 14.88
CA ASP A 120 -15.38 -2.80 15.11
C ASP A 120 -14.72 -1.90 16.16
N VAL A 121 -14.73 -0.60 15.87
CA VAL A 121 -14.34 0.47 16.78
C VAL A 121 -15.59 1.25 17.21
N ALA A 122 -16.46 1.58 16.26
CA ALA A 122 -17.74 2.24 16.52
C ALA A 122 -18.78 1.85 15.46
N ALA A 123 -20.04 1.74 15.88
CA ALA A 123 -21.17 1.39 15.01
C ALA A 123 -21.49 2.45 13.93
N SER A 124 -20.83 3.60 13.95
CA SER A 124 -21.00 4.63 12.94
C SER A 124 -19.71 5.40 12.70
N CYS A 125 -19.49 5.76 11.45
CA CYS A 125 -18.47 6.70 11.03
C CYS A 125 -18.64 8.11 11.63
N PRO A 126 -17.56 8.74 12.13
CA PRO A 126 -17.61 10.16 12.46
C PRO A 126 -17.82 10.99 11.18
N PRO A 127 -18.39 12.20 11.29
CA PRO A 127 -18.45 13.14 10.18
C PRO A 127 -17.06 13.34 9.59
N ARG A 128 -16.96 13.43 8.26
CA ARG A 128 -15.68 13.73 7.60
C ARG A 128 -15.19 15.10 8.09
N PRO A 129 -13.91 15.24 8.48
CA PRO A 129 -13.33 16.56 8.74
C PRO A 129 -13.47 17.47 7.51
N ALA A 130 -13.85 18.73 7.72
CA ALA A 130 -13.79 19.71 6.64
C ALA A 130 -12.32 19.93 6.26
N LYS A 131 -12.01 19.82 4.96
CA LYS A 131 -10.70 20.15 4.41
C LYS A 131 -10.47 21.65 4.35
#